data_AF-A0A098BYT6-F1
#
_entry.id   AF-A0A098BYT6-F1
#
_cell.length_a   1.000
_cell.length_b   1.000
_cell.length_c   1.000
_cell.angle_alpha   90.00
_cell.angle_beta   90.00
_cell.angle_gamma   90.00
#
_symmetry.space_group_name_H-M   'P 1'
#
loop_
_entity.id
_entity.type
_entity.pdbx_description
1 polymer ?
#
loop_
_entity_poly.entity_id
_entity_poly.type
_entity_poly.pdbx_seq_one_letter_code
_entity_poly.pdbx_strand_id
1 'polypeptide(L)'
;MKLRYILTLLLISMIGFYACESMDDNYKQYLGEYNYSGKIDSLRVYPGYERVILAWDNPRDQKSKKIKIIYGADQTEIVYDQLVDSVSIDGLAAGTGYEFTVYTMDNNGNLSVPTSVTAFPISAEFVESLTPPTIVVESKNNEQVLSFIGLSNIMMRFSGKINYAVEGPNGFDAEGVIDITDQVIKTNPSTGSVEYVTFNDLSIPVADLGLPVEFLPPGPYKFTYETTVWPIMSNLVSIDEITLGREANIEVQPVIINITALGGEVSDQFNTGGGEGIAMLVDGNIKSKYLTGNSRTPWMMFRTNEPAIVTRYEMTSGNDAPERDPKSWRLEASNDGENWVVLDERRNITFPGRESTQRFEVENDELYQYYKLQITENNGNNLFQLSEWTLFGPKLK
;
A
#
# COMPACT_ATOMS: atom_id res chain seq x y z
N MET A 1 -107.11 21.24 26.15
CA MET A 1 -106.03 20.28 26.50
C MET A 1 -105.52 19.42 25.33
N LYS A 2 -106.06 19.51 24.09
CA LYS A 2 -105.72 18.59 22.98
C LYS A 2 -104.70 19.09 21.94
N LEU A 3 -104.45 20.40 21.83
CA LEU A 3 -103.57 20.96 20.79
C LEU A 3 -102.07 20.93 21.17
N ARG A 4 -101.75 21.05 22.47
CA ARG A 4 -100.36 21.02 22.96
C ARG A 4 -99.70 19.66 22.75
N TYR A 5 -100.40 18.55 22.98
CA TYR A 5 -99.87 17.21 22.77
C TYR A 5 -99.63 16.85 21.29
N ILE A 6 -100.44 17.40 20.38
CA ILE A 6 -100.25 17.21 18.93
C ILE A 6 -99.00 17.95 18.44
N LEU A 7 -98.77 19.16 18.94
CA LEU A 7 -97.56 19.93 18.63
C LEU A 7 -96.29 19.31 19.21
N THR A 8 -96.33 18.75 20.43
CA THR A 8 -95.17 18.01 20.96
C THR A 8 -94.92 16.69 20.23
N LEU A 9 -95.96 15.96 19.79
CA LEU A 9 -95.77 14.75 18.98
C LEU A 9 -95.23 15.06 17.57
N LEU A 10 -95.62 16.17 16.96
CA LEU A 10 -95.08 16.63 15.66
C LEU A 10 -93.63 17.12 15.77
N LEU A 11 -93.26 17.77 16.87
CA LEU A 11 -91.90 18.23 17.12
C LEU A 11 -90.96 17.05 17.45
N ILE A 12 -91.43 16.06 18.22
CA ILE A 12 -90.67 14.83 18.51
C ILE A 12 -90.52 13.96 17.24
N SER A 13 -91.55 13.94 16.38
CA SER A 13 -91.47 13.32 15.05
C SER A 13 -90.44 14.01 14.16
N MET A 14 -90.42 15.34 14.08
CA MET A 14 -89.42 16.08 13.28
C MET A 14 -87.98 15.89 13.77
N ILE A 15 -87.75 15.76 15.08
CA ILE A 15 -86.41 15.53 15.64
C ILE A 15 -85.96 14.07 15.38
N GLY A 16 -86.89 13.12 15.29
CA GLY A 16 -86.60 11.72 14.94
C GLY A 16 -86.16 11.49 13.48
N PHE A 17 -86.45 12.42 12.56
CA PHE A 17 -86.02 12.32 11.15
C PHE A 17 -84.69 12.99 10.84
N TYR A 18 -84.11 13.78 11.77
CA TYR A 18 -82.80 14.42 11.60
C TYR A 18 -81.65 13.66 12.28
N ALA A 19 -81.93 12.57 13.00
CA ALA A 19 -80.94 11.77 13.72
C ALA A 19 -80.50 10.50 12.94
N CYS A 20 -80.71 10.48 11.63
CA CYS A 20 -80.34 9.37 10.76
C CYS A 20 -79.38 9.87 9.67
N GLU A 21 -78.24 10.43 10.06
CA GLU A 21 -77.05 10.23 9.21
C GLU A 21 -76.78 8.73 9.25
N SER A 22 -76.68 8.12 8.07
CA SER A 22 -76.52 6.68 8.00
C SER A 22 -75.23 6.31 8.72
N MET A 23 -75.26 5.27 9.57
CA MET A 23 -74.03 4.75 10.20
C MET A 23 -72.97 4.41 9.13
N ASP A 24 -73.41 4.22 7.88
CA ASP A 24 -72.64 4.02 6.65
C ASP A 24 -71.79 5.21 6.18
N ASP A 25 -72.18 6.45 6.48
CA ASP A 25 -71.46 7.63 6.00
C ASP A 25 -70.05 7.74 6.61
N ASN A 26 -69.86 7.22 7.83
CA ASN A 26 -68.56 7.21 8.52
C ASN A 26 -67.49 6.33 7.84
N TYR A 27 -67.92 5.37 7.01
CA TYR A 27 -67.01 4.47 6.30
C TYR A 27 -67.03 4.62 4.77
N LYS A 28 -67.85 5.51 4.20
CA LYS A 28 -67.79 5.84 2.76
C LYS A 28 -66.39 6.26 2.30
N GLN A 29 -65.61 6.93 3.14
CA GLN A 29 -64.20 7.27 2.85
C GLN A 29 -63.25 6.05 2.79
N TYR A 30 -63.65 4.92 3.39
CA TYR A 30 -62.92 3.64 3.35
C TYR A 30 -63.49 2.66 2.30
N LEU A 31 -64.64 2.99 1.68
CA LEU A 31 -65.29 2.17 0.65
C LEU A 31 -64.78 2.47 -0.78
N GLY A 32 -63.89 3.45 -0.95
CA GLY A 32 -63.22 3.68 -2.22
C GLY A 32 -62.18 2.59 -2.48
N GLU A 33 -62.29 1.87 -3.60
CA GLU A 33 -61.19 1.05 -4.10
C GLU A 33 -60.02 1.95 -4.45
N TYR A 34 -59.00 1.98 -3.60
CA TYR A 34 -57.73 2.62 -3.92
C TYR A 34 -57.02 1.77 -4.97
N ASN A 35 -57.02 2.23 -6.22
CA ASN A 35 -56.32 1.56 -7.31
C ASN A 35 -54.84 1.93 -7.26
N TYR A 36 -54.05 1.15 -6.53
CA TYR A 36 -52.60 1.34 -6.47
C TYR A 36 -51.89 0.72 -7.68
N SER A 37 -50.81 1.37 -8.11
CA SER A 37 -49.82 0.74 -8.98
C SER A 37 -49.03 -0.35 -8.20
N GLY A 38 -48.40 -1.30 -8.89
CA GLY A 38 -47.63 -2.36 -8.23
C GLY A 38 -46.36 -1.81 -7.58
N LYS A 39 -46.02 -2.20 -6.35
CA LYS A 39 -44.78 -1.71 -5.70
C LYS A 39 -43.53 -2.34 -6.33
N ILE A 40 -42.41 -1.62 -6.26
CA ILE A 40 -41.09 -2.21 -6.54
C ILE A 40 -40.72 -3.24 -5.46
N ASP A 41 -39.83 -4.17 -5.80
CA ASP A 41 -39.24 -5.11 -4.86
C ASP A 41 -37.71 -4.92 -4.78
N SER A 42 -37.11 -5.40 -3.69
CA SER A 42 -35.64 -5.43 -3.52
C SER A 42 -34.93 -4.09 -3.76
N LEU A 43 -35.42 -2.99 -3.17
CA LEU A 43 -34.73 -1.70 -3.25
C LEU A 43 -33.34 -1.78 -2.61
N ARG A 44 -32.32 -1.47 -3.40
CA ARG A 44 -30.89 -1.51 -3.08
C ARG A 44 -30.29 -0.12 -3.28
N VAL A 45 -29.27 0.19 -2.50
CA VAL A 45 -28.54 1.45 -2.59
C VAL A 45 -27.04 1.22 -2.58
N TYR A 46 -26.35 1.97 -3.42
CA TYR A 46 -24.90 1.93 -3.56
C TYR A 46 -24.36 3.36 -3.45
N PRO A 47 -23.71 3.72 -2.33
CA PRO A 47 -23.19 5.07 -2.13
C PRO A 47 -21.97 5.30 -3.03
N GLY A 48 -21.88 6.49 -3.62
CA GLY A 48 -20.74 6.99 -4.38
C GLY A 48 -20.29 8.35 -3.86
N TYR A 49 -19.37 8.99 -4.57
CA TYR A 49 -18.88 10.32 -4.22
C TYR A 49 -19.89 11.38 -4.62
N GLU A 50 -20.48 12.07 -3.63
CA GLU A 50 -21.55 13.06 -3.79
C GLU A 50 -22.77 12.56 -4.58
N ARG A 51 -22.98 11.23 -4.57
CA ARG A 51 -24.07 10.58 -5.29
C ARG A 51 -24.48 9.25 -4.66
N VAL A 52 -25.64 8.74 -5.06
CA VAL A 52 -26.03 7.35 -4.81
C VAL A 52 -26.62 6.72 -6.07
N ILE A 53 -26.37 5.43 -6.26
CA ILE A 53 -27.13 4.62 -7.21
C ILE A 53 -28.21 3.85 -6.45
N LEU A 54 -29.46 4.03 -6.87
CA LEU A 54 -30.59 3.23 -6.43
C LEU A 54 -30.87 2.16 -7.49
N ALA A 55 -31.19 0.94 -7.06
CA ALA A 55 -31.59 -0.14 -7.95
C ALA A 55 -32.69 -1.00 -7.32
N TRP A 56 -33.61 -1.54 -8.13
CA TRP A 56 -34.75 -2.32 -7.65
C TRP A 56 -35.24 -3.31 -8.71
N ASP A 57 -36.14 -4.19 -8.30
CA ASP A 57 -36.83 -5.10 -9.21
C ASP A 57 -38.20 -4.51 -9.54
N ASN A 58 -38.45 -4.27 -10.83
CA ASN A 58 -39.73 -3.73 -11.29
C ASN A 58 -40.87 -4.74 -11.07
N PRO A 59 -42.08 -4.27 -10.72
CA PRO A 59 -43.22 -5.17 -10.59
C PRO A 59 -43.59 -5.76 -11.94
N ARG A 60 -44.11 -6.99 -11.92
CA ARG A 60 -44.49 -7.74 -13.14
C ARG A 60 -45.91 -7.41 -13.62
N ASP A 61 -46.58 -6.46 -12.99
CA ASP A 61 -47.95 -6.10 -13.34
C ASP A 61 -48.02 -5.23 -14.60
N GLN A 62 -49.19 -5.21 -15.25
CA GLN A 62 -49.39 -4.44 -16.48
C GLN A 62 -49.78 -2.97 -16.23
N LYS A 63 -50.10 -2.58 -14.98
CA LYS A 63 -50.58 -1.23 -14.63
C LYS A 63 -49.43 -0.26 -14.39
N SER A 64 -48.33 -0.71 -13.78
CA SER A 64 -47.13 0.09 -13.52
C SER A 64 -46.50 0.55 -14.84
N LYS A 65 -46.25 1.87 -14.97
CA LYS A 65 -45.69 2.47 -16.20
C LYS A 65 -44.53 3.41 -15.97
N LYS A 66 -44.52 4.13 -14.86
CA LYS A 66 -43.57 5.18 -14.54
C LYS A 66 -42.92 4.94 -13.19
N ILE A 67 -41.76 5.56 -12.96
CA ILE A 67 -41.11 5.60 -11.66
C ILE A 67 -41.13 7.04 -11.14
N LYS A 68 -41.50 7.20 -9.87
CA LYS A 68 -41.37 8.47 -9.16
C LYS A 68 -40.48 8.25 -7.94
N ILE A 69 -39.49 9.11 -7.77
CA ILE A 69 -38.57 9.10 -6.63
C ILE A 69 -38.72 10.42 -5.90
N ILE A 70 -38.83 10.36 -4.58
CA ILE A 70 -38.84 11.51 -3.71
C ILE A 70 -37.68 11.35 -2.74
N TYR A 71 -36.87 12.38 -2.54
CA TYR A 71 -35.75 12.31 -1.60
C TYR A 71 -35.42 13.65 -0.95
N GLY A 72 -34.65 13.57 0.13
CA GLY A 72 -34.17 14.75 0.85
C GLY A 72 -35.22 15.41 1.75
N ALA A 73 -34.75 16.28 2.63
CA ALA A 73 -35.62 17.04 3.55
C ALA A 73 -36.51 18.06 2.81
N ASP A 74 -36.11 18.44 1.59
CA ASP A 74 -36.83 19.35 0.69
C ASP A 74 -37.86 18.63 -0.20
N GLN A 75 -37.96 17.30 -0.10
CA GLN A 75 -38.85 16.45 -0.90
C GLN A 75 -38.67 16.65 -2.41
N THR A 76 -37.42 16.73 -2.87
CA THR A 76 -37.10 16.78 -4.30
C THR A 76 -37.70 15.58 -5.02
N GLU A 77 -38.41 15.82 -6.13
CA GLU A 77 -39.10 14.79 -6.91
C GLU A 77 -38.44 14.59 -8.28
N ILE A 78 -38.22 13.32 -8.65
CA ILE A 78 -37.79 12.92 -9.99
C ILE A 78 -38.81 11.94 -10.55
N VAL A 79 -39.29 12.17 -11.78
CA VAL A 79 -40.23 11.29 -12.46
C VAL A 79 -39.62 10.78 -13.76
N TYR A 80 -39.63 9.47 -13.93
CA TYR A 80 -39.25 8.78 -15.15
C TYR A 80 -40.53 8.28 -15.84
N ASP A 81 -40.74 8.68 -17.09
CA ASP A 81 -41.94 8.31 -17.87
C ASP A 81 -41.98 6.85 -18.35
N GLN A 82 -41.06 6.02 -17.85
CA GLN A 82 -40.98 4.59 -18.10
C GLN A 82 -40.52 3.85 -16.84
N LEU A 83 -40.70 2.53 -16.81
CA LEU A 83 -40.12 1.68 -15.78
C LEU A 83 -38.61 1.54 -16.02
N VAL A 84 -37.84 2.27 -15.23
CA VAL A 84 -36.40 2.04 -15.05
C VAL A 84 -36.21 1.12 -13.83
N ASP A 85 -35.08 0.43 -13.75
CA ASP A 85 -34.73 -0.48 -12.65
C ASP A 85 -33.53 0.03 -11.82
N SER A 86 -32.89 1.10 -12.27
CA SER A 86 -31.80 1.76 -11.58
C SER A 86 -31.68 3.22 -11.98
N VAL A 87 -31.19 4.06 -11.07
CA VAL A 87 -30.92 5.49 -11.29
C VAL A 87 -29.70 5.95 -10.50
N SER A 88 -28.94 6.90 -11.05
CA SER A 88 -27.95 7.68 -10.30
C SER A 88 -28.59 8.99 -9.87
N ILE A 89 -28.43 9.36 -8.61
CA ILE A 89 -28.81 10.67 -8.07
C ILE A 89 -27.53 11.36 -7.62
N ASP A 90 -27.10 12.34 -8.41
CA ASP A 90 -25.85 13.08 -8.22
C ASP A 90 -26.10 14.42 -7.52
N GLY A 91 -25.02 15.08 -7.08
CA GLY A 91 -25.07 16.41 -6.46
C GLY A 91 -25.69 16.41 -5.07
N LEU A 92 -25.60 15.29 -4.36
CA LEU A 92 -26.10 15.17 -3.00
C LEU A 92 -25.14 15.87 -2.04
N ALA A 93 -25.69 16.70 -1.15
CA ALA A 93 -24.88 17.41 -0.18
C ALA A 93 -24.12 16.43 0.73
N ALA A 94 -22.84 16.72 0.84
CA ALA A 94 -21.87 16.08 1.71
C ALA A 94 -22.39 15.87 3.15
N GLY A 95 -22.19 14.66 3.70
CA GLY A 95 -22.41 14.39 5.14
C GLY A 95 -23.87 14.32 5.61
N THR A 96 -24.85 14.41 4.70
CA THR A 96 -26.28 14.33 5.03
C THR A 96 -26.83 12.94 4.70
N GLY A 97 -27.60 12.34 5.62
CA GLY A 97 -28.37 11.14 5.33
C GLY A 97 -29.61 11.48 4.53
N TYR A 98 -29.78 10.85 3.38
CA TYR A 98 -30.96 11.04 2.52
C TYR A 98 -31.87 9.82 2.64
N GLU A 99 -33.15 10.07 2.90
CA GLU A 99 -34.20 9.07 2.66
C GLU A 99 -34.64 9.18 1.20
N PHE A 100 -34.61 8.06 0.49
CA PHE A 100 -35.11 7.92 -0.88
C PHE A 100 -36.35 7.06 -0.85
N THR A 101 -37.47 7.58 -1.33
CA THR A 101 -38.73 6.86 -1.46
C THR A 101 -39.05 6.66 -2.93
N VAL A 102 -39.18 5.40 -3.33
CA VAL A 102 -39.49 5.00 -4.71
C VAL A 102 -40.94 4.53 -4.80
N TYR A 103 -41.63 5.05 -5.80
CA TYR A 103 -42.98 4.68 -6.20
C TYR A 103 -42.99 4.22 -7.65
N THR A 104 -43.85 3.27 -7.99
CA THR A 104 -44.33 3.18 -9.36
C THR A 104 -45.59 4.02 -9.52
N MET A 105 -45.89 4.41 -10.75
CA MET A 105 -47.09 5.16 -11.09
C MET A 105 -47.75 4.56 -12.35
N ASP A 106 -49.07 4.45 -12.32
CA ASP A 106 -49.87 4.02 -13.46
C ASP A 106 -50.16 5.18 -14.44
N ASN A 107 -50.83 4.88 -15.57
CA ASN A 107 -51.21 5.91 -16.55
C ASN A 107 -52.22 6.95 -16.03
N ASN A 108 -52.92 6.65 -14.93
CA ASN A 108 -53.91 7.53 -14.33
C ASN A 108 -53.31 8.39 -13.19
N GLY A 109 -52.00 8.26 -12.94
CA GLY A 109 -51.30 8.99 -11.88
C GLY A 109 -51.40 8.34 -10.50
N ASN A 110 -51.96 7.14 -10.38
CA ASN A 110 -52.04 6.45 -9.09
C ASN A 110 -50.66 5.89 -8.71
N LEU A 111 -50.20 6.21 -7.50
CA LEU A 111 -48.93 5.71 -6.98
C LEU A 111 -49.08 4.30 -6.42
N SER A 112 -47.97 3.57 -6.32
CA SER A 112 -47.88 2.38 -5.48
C SER A 112 -47.82 2.74 -4.00
N VAL A 113 -47.82 1.73 -3.13
CA VAL A 113 -47.29 1.91 -1.77
C VAL A 113 -45.79 2.28 -1.82
N PRO A 114 -45.29 3.15 -0.92
CA PRO A 114 -43.89 3.59 -0.93
C PRO A 114 -42.93 2.45 -0.56
N THR A 115 -41.74 2.49 -1.15
CA THR A 115 -40.58 1.72 -0.68
C THR A 115 -39.43 2.69 -0.43
N SER A 116 -38.98 2.79 0.82
CA SER A 116 -37.91 3.73 1.22
C SER A 116 -36.61 3.02 1.54
N VAL A 117 -35.49 3.71 1.31
CA VAL A 117 -34.15 3.35 1.81
C VAL A 117 -33.42 4.62 2.24
N THR A 118 -32.63 4.55 3.32
CA THR A 118 -31.76 5.65 3.73
C THR A 118 -30.34 5.37 3.29
N ALA A 119 -29.67 6.38 2.73
CA ALA A 119 -28.27 6.27 2.34
C ALA A 119 -27.48 7.55 2.64
N PHE A 120 -26.19 7.37 2.82
CA PHE A 120 -25.22 8.42 3.09
C PHE A 120 -24.23 8.44 1.92
N PRO A 121 -24.29 9.45 1.04
CA PRO A 121 -23.28 9.60 0.00
C PRO A 121 -21.91 9.87 0.63
N ILE A 122 -20.84 9.45 -0.04
CA ILE A 122 -19.48 9.79 0.38
C ILE A 122 -19.29 11.28 0.15
N SER A 123 -18.88 12.00 1.19
CA SER A 123 -18.77 13.45 1.21
C SER A 123 -17.37 13.92 0.83
N ALA A 124 -17.24 15.16 0.34
CA ALA A 124 -15.94 15.81 0.14
C ALA A 124 -15.10 15.82 1.43
N GLU A 125 -15.71 16.15 2.58
CA GLU A 125 -15.02 16.18 3.87
C GLU A 125 -14.58 14.78 4.33
N PHE A 126 -15.36 13.74 4.01
CA PHE A 126 -14.95 12.36 4.25
C PHE A 126 -13.71 12.03 3.41
N VAL A 127 -13.71 12.38 2.13
CA VAL A 127 -12.56 12.17 1.23
C VAL A 127 -11.33 12.94 1.73
N GLU A 128 -11.49 14.19 2.14
CA GLU A 128 -10.42 15.01 2.72
C GLU A 128 -9.88 14.44 4.06
N SER A 129 -10.70 13.67 4.79
CA SER A 129 -10.27 12.99 6.01
C SER A 129 -9.45 11.72 5.77
N LEU A 130 -9.45 11.20 4.54
CA LEU A 130 -8.67 10.02 4.19
C LEU A 130 -7.18 10.37 4.22
N THR A 131 -6.39 9.42 4.73
CA THR A 131 -4.93 9.58 4.81
C THR A 131 -4.30 8.89 3.61
N PRO A 132 -3.65 9.62 2.68
CA PRO A 132 -2.94 9.00 1.58
C PRO A 132 -1.81 8.09 2.08
N PRO A 133 -1.50 6.99 1.36
CA PRO A 133 -0.45 6.07 1.75
C PRO A 133 0.90 6.79 1.89
N THR A 134 1.79 6.25 2.73
CA THR A 134 3.17 6.77 2.88
C THR A 134 4.11 5.98 2.00
N ILE A 135 5.09 6.66 1.40
CA ILE A 135 6.13 6.01 0.62
C ILE A 135 7.44 5.95 1.41
N VAL A 136 8.17 4.84 1.30
CA VAL A 136 9.48 4.62 1.94
C VAL A 136 10.41 3.95 0.94
N VAL A 137 11.67 4.36 0.93
CA VAL A 137 12.75 3.69 0.19
C VAL A 137 13.60 2.93 1.20
N GLU A 138 13.72 1.62 1.03
CA GLU A 138 14.42 0.74 1.96
C GLU A 138 15.26 -0.29 1.22
N SER A 139 16.23 -0.89 1.93
CA SER A 139 17.07 -1.96 1.39
C SER A 139 16.65 -3.30 1.96
N LYS A 140 16.37 -4.28 1.10
CA LYS A 140 16.00 -5.64 1.49
C LYS A 140 16.76 -6.64 0.63
N ASN A 141 17.49 -7.56 1.27
CA ASN A 141 18.24 -8.63 0.57
C ASN A 141 19.16 -8.14 -0.56
N ASN A 142 19.87 -7.01 -0.38
CA ASN A 142 20.73 -6.35 -1.39
C ASN A 142 19.97 -5.70 -2.57
N GLU A 143 18.65 -5.61 -2.48
CA GLU A 143 17.80 -4.84 -3.39
C GLU A 143 17.33 -3.55 -2.71
N GLN A 144 17.09 -2.49 -3.49
CA GLN A 144 16.40 -1.30 -3.01
C GLN A 144 14.94 -1.43 -3.43
N VAL A 145 14.05 -1.14 -2.50
CA VAL A 145 12.62 -1.40 -2.61
C VAL A 145 11.87 -0.11 -2.27
N LEU A 146 10.88 0.21 -3.10
CA LEU A 146 9.92 1.27 -2.87
C LEU A 146 8.66 0.68 -2.24
N SER A 147 8.39 1.06 -0.99
CA SER A 147 7.26 0.57 -0.21
C SER A 147 6.19 1.64 -0.07
N PHE A 148 4.96 1.33 -0.47
CA PHE A 148 3.75 2.10 -0.18
C PHE A 148 3.03 1.46 1.00
N ILE A 149 2.86 2.22 2.08
CA ILE A 149 2.34 1.76 3.37
C ILE A 149 0.99 2.44 3.65
N GLY A 150 0.01 1.66 4.08
CA GLY A 150 -1.34 2.18 4.39
C GLY A 150 -2.21 2.42 3.17
N LEU A 151 -2.03 1.61 2.12
CA LEU A 151 -2.85 1.59 0.90
C LEU A 151 -4.33 1.27 1.19
N SER A 152 -4.59 0.38 2.16
CA SER A 152 -5.94 0.05 2.62
C SER A 152 -6.03 0.15 4.14
N ASN A 153 -7.19 0.58 4.63
CA ASN A 153 -7.55 0.62 6.05
C ASN A 153 -9.08 0.53 6.20
N ILE A 154 -9.61 0.82 7.39
CA ILE A 154 -11.06 0.74 7.65
C ILE A 154 -11.91 1.77 6.91
N MET A 155 -11.31 2.87 6.45
CA MET A 155 -11.97 4.00 5.76
C MET A 155 -11.78 3.96 4.24
N MET A 156 -10.86 3.15 3.71
CA MET A 156 -10.58 3.08 2.28
C MET A 156 -9.92 1.76 1.89
N ARG A 157 -10.16 1.31 0.66
CA ARG A 157 -9.49 0.15 0.04
C ARG A 157 -8.77 0.60 -1.22
N PHE A 158 -7.51 0.19 -1.37
CA PHE A 158 -6.74 0.41 -2.59
C PHE A 158 -7.39 -0.22 -3.83
N SER A 159 -7.48 0.52 -4.94
CA SER A 159 -8.08 0.02 -6.20
C SER A 159 -7.09 -0.50 -7.24
N GLY A 160 -5.79 -0.37 -6.96
CA GLY A 160 -4.75 -1.05 -7.75
C GLY A 160 -3.84 -0.13 -8.56
N LYS A 161 -4.10 1.19 -8.61
CA LYS A 161 -3.28 2.12 -9.39
C LYS A 161 -2.54 3.15 -8.53
N ILE A 162 -1.26 3.32 -8.83
CA ILE A 162 -0.42 4.38 -8.29
C ILE A 162 0.30 5.05 -9.46
N ASN A 163 0.00 6.33 -9.69
CA ASN A 163 0.80 7.17 -10.57
C ASN A 163 1.85 7.85 -9.71
N TYR A 164 3.10 7.90 -10.15
CA TYR A 164 4.16 8.56 -9.40
C TYR A 164 5.09 9.34 -10.32
N ALA A 165 5.64 10.41 -9.78
CA ALA A 165 6.75 11.18 -10.31
C ALA A 165 7.82 11.28 -9.21
N VAL A 166 9.08 11.22 -9.61
CA VAL A 166 10.23 11.28 -8.74
C VAL A 166 11.24 12.27 -9.31
N GLU A 167 11.58 13.27 -8.51
CA GLU A 167 12.66 14.22 -8.77
C GLU A 167 13.79 13.92 -7.77
N GLY A 168 15.03 13.93 -8.24
CA GLY A 168 16.19 13.49 -7.46
C GLY A 168 17.46 14.28 -7.76
N PRO A 169 18.59 13.90 -7.14
CA PRO A 169 19.86 14.59 -7.30
C PRO A 169 20.34 14.60 -8.76
N ASN A 170 21.13 15.60 -9.12
CA ASN A 170 21.75 15.73 -10.45
C ASN A 170 20.75 15.76 -11.63
N GLY A 171 19.51 16.22 -11.40
CA GLY A 171 18.47 16.30 -12.43
C GLY A 171 17.89 14.93 -12.81
N PHE A 172 17.90 13.98 -11.86
CA PHE A 172 17.17 12.73 -12.02
C PHE A 172 15.67 13.02 -11.94
N ASP A 173 14.96 12.86 -13.06
CA ASP A 173 13.52 13.02 -13.11
C ASP A 173 12.92 11.80 -13.82
N ALA A 174 11.90 11.18 -13.22
CA ALA A 174 11.19 10.07 -13.82
C ALA A 174 9.73 10.03 -13.37
N GLU A 175 8.89 9.39 -14.18
CA GLU A 175 7.48 9.15 -13.88
C GLU A 175 7.11 7.73 -14.27
N GLY A 176 6.07 7.20 -13.64
CA GLY A 176 5.60 5.86 -13.91
C GLY A 176 4.22 5.58 -13.35
N VAL A 177 3.71 4.41 -13.73
CA VAL A 177 2.42 3.89 -13.29
C VAL A 177 2.61 2.47 -12.79
N ILE A 178 2.18 2.22 -11.56
CA ILE A 178 2.01 0.88 -11.01
C ILE A 178 0.54 0.54 -11.16
N ASP A 179 0.23 -0.46 -11.99
CA ASP A 179 -1.12 -0.97 -12.18
C ASP A 179 -1.16 -2.46 -11.78
N ILE A 180 -1.71 -2.72 -10.60
CA ILE A 180 -1.97 -4.06 -10.08
C ILE A 180 -3.47 -4.33 -9.93
N THR A 181 -4.33 -3.63 -10.69
CA THR A 181 -5.79 -3.80 -10.61
C THR A 181 -6.21 -5.27 -10.81
N ASP A 182 -5.53 -6.02 -11.69
CA ASP A 182 -5.78 -7.46 -11.90
C ASP A 182 -5.43 -8.34 -10.67
N GLN A 183 -4.60 -7.84 -9.75
CA GLN A 183 -4.28 -8.51 -8.49
C GLN A 183 -5.28 -8.14 -7.38
N VAL A 184 -5.80 -6.92 -7.42
CA VAL A 184 -6.81 -6.40 -6.49
C VAL A 184 -8.19 -6.96 -6.81
N ILE A 185 -8.56 -7.04 -8.09
CA ILE A 185 -9.87 -7.52 -8.56
C ILE A 185 -9.67 -8.86 -9.25
N LYS A 186 -9.99 -9.96 -8.56
CA LYS A 186 -9.90 -11.31 -9.13
C LYS A 186 -11.26 -11.79 -9.59
N THR A 187 -11.37 -12.15 -10.86
CA THR A 187 -12.59 -12.77 -11.40
C THR A 187 -12.40 -14.27 -11.51
N ASN A 188 -13.29 -15.04 -10.88
CA ASN A 188 -13.31 -16.49 -11.04
C ASN A 188 -13.74 -16.84 -12.48
N PRO A 189 -12.89 -17.51 -13.28
CA PRO A 189 -13.18 -17.75 -14.69
C PRO A 189 -14.35 -18.71 -14.92
N SER A 190 -14.70 -19.54 -13.92
CA SER A 190 -15.75 -20.55 -14.03
C SER A 190 -17.12 -20.03 -13.61
N THR A 191 -17.17 -19.14 -12.63
CA THR A 191 -18.44 -18.64 -12.05
C THR A 191 -18.72 -17.18 -12.39
N GLY A 192 -17.72 -16.43 -12.86
CA GLY A 192 -17.80 -14.97 -13.04
C GLY A 192 -17.84 -14.19 -11.73
N SER A 193 -17.66 -14.85 -10.58
CA SER A 193 -17.68 -14.16 -9.28
C SER A 193 -16.42 -13.31 -9.10
N VAL A 194 -16.60 -12.07 -8.63
CA VAL A 194 -15.52 -11.13 -8.36
C VAL A 194 -15.12 -11.20 -6.88
N GLU A 195 -13.83 -11.32 -6.63
CA GLU A 195 -13.19 -11.24 -5.32
C GLU A 195 -12.29 -10.00 -5.27
N TYR A 196 -12.39 -9.23 -4.17
CA TYR A 196 -11.55 -8.06 -3.93
C TYR A 196 -10.47 -8.40 -2.91
N VAL A 197 -9.22 -8.49 -3.37
CA VAL A 197 -8.05 -8.72 -2.53
C VAL A 197 -7.60 -7.40 -1.90
N THR A 198 -7.41 -7.39 -0.59
CA THR A 198 -6.99 -6.19 0.13
C THR A 198 -5.46 -6.14 0.23
N PHE A 199 -4.88 -5.04 -0.20
CA PHE A 199 -3.46 -4.73 -0.04
C PHE A 199 -3.33 -3.58 0.96
N ASN A 200 -2.79 -3.87 2.14
CA ASN A 200 -2.48 -2.83 3.13
C ASN A 200 -1.20 -2.11 2.74
N ASP A 201 -0.21 -2.85 2.24
CA ASP A 201 1.10 -2.35 1.83
C ASP A 201 1.52 -3.01 0.52
N LEU A 202 2.36 -2.33 -0.26
CA LEU A 202 2.93 -2.80 -1.52
C LEU A 202 4.40 -2.42 -1.61
N SER A 203 5.27 -3.39 -1.82
CA SER A 203 6.72 -3.19 -1.95
C SER A 203 7.18 -3.67 -3.32
N ILE A 204 7.83 -2.79 -4.08
CA ILE A 204 8.31 -3.06 -5.44
C ILE A 204 9.81 -2.78 -5.52
N PRO A 205 10.63 -3.72 -6.02
CA PRO A 205 12.04 -3.44 -6.30
C PRO A 205 12.18 -2.24 -7.24
N VAL A 206 13.13 -1.35 -6.96
CA VAL A 206 13.35 -0.15 -7.80
C VAL A 206 13.66 -0.52 -9.25
N ALA A 207 14.38 -1.62 -9.46
CA ALA A 207 14.65 -2.18 -10.79
C ALA A 207 13.38 -2.56 -11.58
N ASP A 208 12.28 -2.88 -10.90
CA ASP A 208 11.02 -3.29 -11.52
C ASP A 208 10.09 -2.09 -11.83
N LEU A 209 10.44 -0.89 -11.38
CA LEU A 209 9.64 0.32 -11.59
C LEU A 209 9.75 0.89 -13.00
N GLY A 210 10.63 0.34 -13.85
CA GLY A 210 10.88 0.84 -15.20
C GLY A 210 11.66 2.16 -15.23
N LEU A 211 12.32 2.51 -14.13
CA LEU A 211 13.19 3.67 -14.01
C LEU A 211 14.47 3.48 -14.84
N PRO A 212 15.17 4.57 -15.24
CA PRO A 212 16.44 4.46 -15.99
C PRO A 212 17.62 3.95 -15.14
N VAL A 213 17.35 3.52 -13.90
CA VAL A 213 18.32 3.04 -12.92
C VAL A 213 17.75 1.83 -12.20
N GLU A 214 18.61 0.87 -11.84
CA GLU A 214 18.22 -0.30 -11.03
C GLU A 214 18.10 0.05 -9.54
N PHE A 215 18.77 1.13 -9.12
CA PHE A 215 18.80 1.66 -7.76
C PHE A 215 18.76 3.19 -7.83
N LEU A 216 17.98 3.84 -6.98
CA LEU A 216 18.06 5.27 -6.76
C LEU A 216 19.41 5.59 -6.10
N PRO A 217 20.25 6.44 -6.73
CA PRO A 217 21.45 6.96 -6.11
C PRO A 217 21.19 7.55 -4.71
N PRO A 218 22.17 7.57 -3.80
CA PRO A 218 22.01 8.23 -2.52
C PRO A 218 21.75 9.73 -2.67
N GLY A 219 20.90 10.28 -1.81
CA GLY A 219 20.62 11.70 -1.74
C GLY A 219 19.14 12.04 -1.56
N PRO A 220 18.78 13.33 -1.64
CA PRO A 220 17.41 13.80 -1.45
C PRO A 220 16.55 13.56 -2.70
N TYR A 221 15.39 12.96 -2.49
CA TYR A 221 14.36 12.75 -3.52
C TYR A 221 13.04 13.37 -3.10
N LYS A 222 12.32 13.90 -4.09
CA LYS A 222 10.95 14.35 -3.97
C LYS A 222 10.06 13.42 -4.78
N PHE A 223 9.17 12.71 -4.10
CA PHE A 223 8.15 11.86 -4.71
C PHE A 223 6.81 12.59 -4.69
N THR A 224 6.16 12.67 -5.84
CA THR A 224 4.76 13.09 -5.97
C THR A 224 3.98 11.91 -6.51
N TYR A 225 2.94 11.46 -5.81
CA TYR A 225 2.20 10.27 -6.21
C TYR A 225 0.71 10.38 -5.91
N GLU A 226 -0.06 9.70 -6.73
CA GLU A 226 -1.51 9.62 -6.69
C GLU A 226 -1.94 8.16 -6.62
N THR A 227 -2.72 7.82 -5.62
CA THR A 227 -3.23 6.46 -5.39
C THR A 227 -4.74 6.45 -5.57
N THR A 228 -5.26 5.48 -6.31
CA THR A 228 -6.71 5.29 -6.44
C THR A 228 -7.24 4.37 -5.35
N VAL A 229 -8.34 4.77 -4.69
CA VAL A 229 -8.97 4.02 -3.60
C VAL A 229 -10.49 4.05 -3.70
N TRP A 230 -11.16 3.01 -3.21
CA TRP A 230 -12.58 3.04 -2.90
C TRP A 230 -12.78 3.44 -1.43
N PRO A 231 -13.44 4.57 -1.14
CA PRO A 231 -13.87 4.93 0.20
C PRO A 231 -14.74 3.86 0.85
N ILE A 232 -14.59 3.65 2.15
CA ILE A 232 -15.39 2.72 2.95
C ILE A 232 -16.06 3.51 4.06
N MET A 233 -17.39 3.54 4.03
CA MET A 233 -18.20 4.11 5.09
C MET A 233 -18.91 2.99 5.84
N SER A 234 -18.45 2.73 7.07
CA SER A 234 -18.91 1.60 7.89
C SER A 234 -18.67 0.24 7.21
N ASN A 235 -19.70 -0.35 6.61
CA ASN A 235 -19.63 -1.62 5.89
C ASN A 235 -19.89 -1.48 4.38
N LEU A 236 -20.12 -0.27 3.88
CA LEU A 236 -20.38 0.01 2.48
C LEU A 236 -19.11 0.54 1.82
N VAL A 237 -18.75 -0.08 0.70
CA VAL A 237 -17.69 0.39 -0.19
C VAL A 237 -18.32 1.29 -1.23
N SER A 238 -17.71 2.44 -1.47
CA SER A 238 -18.09 3.37 -2.53
C SER A 238 -18.07 2.67 -3.90
N ILE A 239 -19.05 2.99 -4.74
CA ILE A 239 -19.02 2.60 -6.16
C ILE A 239 -18.02 3.42 -6.98
N ASP A 240 -17.62 4.58 -6.47
CA ASP A 240 -16.67 5.47 -7.10
C ASP A 240 -15.29 5.31 -6.50
N GLU A 241 -14.29 5.29 -7.38
CA GLU A 241 -12.90 5.47 -7.01
C GLU A 241 -12.61 6.95 -6.84
N ILE A 242 -11.81 7.27 -5.82
CA ILE A 242 -11.23 8.59 -5.64
C ILE A 242 -9.71 8.50 -5.80
N THR A 243 -9.10 9.64 -6.08
CA THR A 243 -7.64 9.74 -6.16
C THR A 243 -7.12 10.51 -4.95
N LEU A 244 -6.13 9.93 -4.26
CA LEU A 244 -5.43 10.53 -3.14
C LEU A 244 -4.01 10.90 -3.55
N GLY A 245 -3.73 12.20 -3.64
CA GLY A 245 -2.41 12.73 -3.95
C GLY A 245 -1.58 13.01 -2.70
N ARG A 246 -0.28 12.75 -2.77
CA ARG A 246 0.68 13.11 -1.71
C ARG A 246 2.05 13.44 -2.29
N GLU A 247 2.75 14.31 -1.58
CA GLU A 247 4.15 14.60 -1.78
C GLU A 247 4.97 14.09 -0.58
N ALA A 248 6.14 13.51 -0.85
CA ALA A 248 7.06 13.04 0.16
C ALA A 248 8.50 13.39 -0.22
N ASN A 249 9.26 13.92 0.74
CA ASN A 249 10.69 14.14 0.61
C ASN A 249 11.42 13.02 1.36
N ILE A 250 12.30 12.29 0.67
CA ILE A 250 12.99 11.10 1.19
C ILE A 250 14.49 11.26 0.96
N GLU A 251 15.27 11.06 2.02
CA GLU A 251 16.73 10.93 1.92
C GLU A 251 17.08 9.46 1.66
N VAL A 252 17.40 9.13 0.41
CA VAL A 252 17.80 7.77 0.02
C VAL A 252 19.20 7.48 0.52
N GLN A 253 19.34 6.43 1.33
CA GLN A 253 20.63 5.98 1.87
C GLN A 253 21.32 5.00 0.91
N PRO A 254 22.67 4.94 0.90
CA PRO A 254 23.39 3.95 0.12
C PRO A 254 23.08 2.53 0.58
N VAL A 255 22.85 1.64 -0.38
CA VAL A 255 22.71 0.20 -0.12
C VAL A 255 24.11 -0.38 0.12
N ILE A 256 24.43 -0.74 1.36
CA ILE A 256 25.72 -1.35 1.68
C ILE A 256 25.67 -2.86 1.44
N ILE A 257 26.51 -3.36 0.55
CA ILE A 257 26.57 -4.77 0.14
C ILE A 257 27.91 -5.41 0.52
N ASN A 258 27.91 -6.74 0.63
CA ASN A 258 29.12 -7.55 0.75
C ASN A 258 29.78 -7.67 -0.63
N ILE A 259 30.90 -6.98 -0.82
CA ILE A 259 31.66 -6.96 -2.07
C ILE A 259 32.36 -8.29 -2.32
N THR A 260 32.89 -8.96 -1.30
CA THR A 260 33.57 -10.25 -1.50
C THR A 260 32.60 -11.35 -1.93
N ALA A 261 31.32 -11.25 -1.54
CA ALA A 261 30.26 -12.15 -1.99
C ALA A 261 29.86 -11.98 -3.47
N LEU A 262 30.22 -10.87 -4.12
CA LEU A 262 30.01 -10.68 -5.56
C LEU A 262 31.02 -11.45 -6.42
N GLY A 263 31.98 -12.12 -5.79
CA GLY A 263 33.07 -12.82 -6.45
C GLY A 263 34.28 -11.92 -6.73
N GLY A 264 35.36 -12.56 -7.17
CA GLY A 264 36.67 -11.96 -7.35
C GLY A 264 37.74 -13.02 -7.17
N GLU A 265 38.99 -12.57 -7.12
CA GLU A 265 40.16 -13.42 -6.90
C GLU A 265 40.85 -13.03 -5.60
N VAL A 266 40.98 -13.99 -4.68
CA VAL A 266 41.77 -13.82 -3.46
C VAL A 266 43.16 -14.43 -3.65
N SER A 267 44.18 -13.72 -3.21
CA SER A 267 45.58 -14.15 -3.26
C SER A 267 46.32 -13.74 -1.99
N ASP A 268 47.46 -14.37 -1.74
CA ASP A 268 48.32 -14.08 -0.60
C ASP A 268 49.80 -14.09 -1.00
N GLN A 269 50.63 -13.60 -0.10
CA GLN A 269 52.09 -13.54 -0.28
C GLN A 269 52.73 -14.88 -0.62
N PHE A 270 52.15 -16.01 -0.19
CA PHE A 270 52.79 -17.32 -0.24
C PHE A 270 52.08 -18.32 -1.15
N ASN A 271 51.03 -17.91 -1.88
CA ASN A 271 50.21 -18.78 -2.74
C ASN A 271 49.72 -20.04 -2.00
N THR A 272 49.18 -19.84 -0.80
CA THR A 272 48.69 -20.92 0.05
C THR A 272 47.48 -21.62 -0.55
N GLY A 273 47.32 -22.91 -0.26
CA GLY A 273 46.19 -23.72 -0.73
C GLY A 273 45.80 -24.79 0.28
N GLY A 274 44.83 -25.64 -0.08
CA GLY A 274 44.32 -26.69 0.79
C GLY A 274 43.31 -26.19 1.84
N GLY A 275 43.02 -27.03 2.83
CA GLY A 275 41.93 -26.81 3.80
C GLY A 275 42.13 -25.65 4.79
N GLU A 276 43.31 -25.01 4.79
CA GLU A 276 43.59 -23.76 5.53
C GLU A 276 44.28 -22.72 4.62
N GLY A 277 44.12 -22.84 3.30
CA GLY A 277 44.71 -21.91 2.33
C GLY A 277 43.91 -20.61 2.19
N ILE A 278 44.40 -19.71 1.32
CA ILE A 278 43.84 -18.35 1.15
C ILE A 278 42.35 -18.32 0.78
N ALA A 279 41.84 -19.35 0.10
CA ALA A 279 40.41 -19.45 -0.23
C ALA A 279 39.50 -19.43 1.00
N MET A 280 39.99 -19.91 2.16
CA MET A 280 39.24 -19.91 3.41
C MET A 280 39.08 -18.51 4.02
N LEU A 281 39.73 -17.49 3.48
CA LEU A 281 39.66 -16.14 4.03
C LEU A 281 38.39 -15.38 3.60
N VAL A 282 37.73 -15.83 2.54
CA VAL A 282 36.61 -15.14 1.90
C VAL A 282 35.47 -16.10 1.55
N ASP A 283 35.42 -17.27 2.20
CA ASP A 283 34.45 -18.32 1.91
C ASP A 283 33.12 -18.13 2.66
N GLY A 284 33.05 -17.11 3.53
CA GLY A 284 31.89 -16.76 4.34
C GLY A 284 31.69 -17.68 5.54
N ASN A 285 32.65 -18.55 5.85
CA ASN A 285 32.59 -19.51 6.94
C ASN A 285 33.58 -19.17 8.05
N ILE A 286 33.08 -18.55 9.13
CA ILE A 286 33.91 -18.20 10.29
C ILE A 286 34.58 -19.40 11.00
N LYS A 287 34.23 -20.65 10.64
CA LYS A 287 34.81 -21.88 11.20
C LYS A 287 36.00 -22.43 10.40
N SER A 288 36.16 -22.03 9.14
CA SER A 288 37.40 -22.26 8.39
C SER A 288 38.41 -21.15 8.72
N LYS A 289 39.67 -21.35 8.35
CA LYS A 289 40.68 -20.31 8.51
C LYS A 289 41.76 -20.37 7.45
N TYR A 290 42.23 -19.20 7.06
CA TYR A 290 43.52 -19.04 6.41
C TYR A 290 44.63 -19.14 7.46
N LEU A 291 45.64 -19.97 7.20
CA LEU A 291 46.83 -20.14 8.00
C LEU A 291 48.08 -20.04 7.11
N THR A 292 49.03 -19.20 7.51
CA THR A 292 50.35 -19.14 6.88
C THR A 292 51.47 -19.15 7.91
N GLY A 293 52.67 -19.54 7.47
CA GLY A 293 53.83 -19.70 8.34
C GLY A 293 55.05 -18.89 7.93
N ASN A 294 55.96 -18.74 8.89
CA ASN A 294 57.21 -17.98 8.77
C ASN A 294 57.03 -16.50 8.40
N SER A 295 55.86 -15.93 8.69
CA SER A 295 55.59 -14.50 8.46
C SER A 295 54.69 -13.94 9.55
N ARG A 296 55.15 -12.85 10.18
CA ARG A 296 54.36 -12.05 11.13
C ARG A 296 53.65 -10.88 10.45
N THR A 297 53.99 -10.63 9.19
CA THR A 297 53.55 -9.48 8.40
C THR A 297 53.12 -9.93 7.00
N PRO A 298 52.29 -10.99 6.86
CA PRO A 298 51.81 -11.40 5.56
C PRO A 298 50.93 -10.32 4.94
N TRP A 299 50.81 -10.36 3.62
CA TRP A 299 49.74 -9.65 2.93
C TRP A 299 48.76 -10.65 2.32
N MET A 300 47.51 -10.21 2.26
CA MET A 300 46.43 -10.85 1.53
C MET A 300 45.79 -9.81 0.63
N MET A 301 45.35 -10.20 -0.55
CA MET A 301 44.82 -9.30 -1.56
C MET A 301 43.56 -9.89 -2.17
N PHE A 302 42.55 -9.04 -2.33
CA PHE A 302 41.32 -9.35 -3.03
C PHE A 302 41.23 -8.46 -4.27
N ARG A 303 41.13 -9.07 -5.44
CA ARG A 303 40.81 -8.42 -6.70
C ARG A 303 39.31 -8.62 -6.96
N THR A 304 38.56 -7.53 -6.99
CA THR A 304 37.12 -7.59 -7.30
C THR A 304 36.89 -7.98 -8.77
N ASN A 305 35.68 -8.43 -9.12
CA ASN A 305 35.34 -8.64 -10.53
C ASN A 305 35.21 -7.31 -11.29
N GLU A 306 34.55 -6.34 -10.67
CA GLU A 306 34.41 -4.95 -11.13
C GLU A 306 34.97 -4.01 -10.06
N PRO A 307 35.59 -2.86 -10.40
CA PRO A 307 36.02 -1.89 -9.41
C PRO A 307 34.87 -1.51 -8.45
N ALA A 308 35.17 -1.46 -7.16
CA ALA A 308 34.18 -1.15 -6.12
C ALA A 308 34.73 -0.10 -5.16
N ILE A 309 33.85 0.60 -4.45
CA ILE A 309 34.22 1.48 -3.32
C ILE A 309 34.08 0.64 -2.05
N VAL A 310 35.15 0.45 -1.29
CA VAL A 310 35.08 -0.16 0.05
C VAL A 310 35.02 0.92 1.11
N THR A 311 33.95 0.94 1.89
CA THR A 311 33.76 1.88 3.01
C THR A 311 33.81 1.18 4.37
N ARG A 312 33.90 -0.16 4.39
CA ARG A 312 33.97 -0.95 5.61
C ARG A 312 34.60 -2.30 5.33
N TYR A 313 35.32 -2.83 6.29
CA TYR A 313 35.73 -4.23 6.28
C TYR A 313 35.50 -4.89 7.64
N GLU A 314 35.35 -6.20 7.61
CA GLU A 314 35.25 -7.04 8.79
C GLU A 314 36.35 -8.08 8.77
N MET A 315 36.86 -8.41 9.95
CA MET A 315 37.86 -9.47 10.14
C MET A 315 37.42 -10.39 11.26
N THR A 316 37.56 -11.69 11.08
CA THR A 316 37.21 -12.70 12.10
C THR A 316 38.44 -13.45 12.57
N SER A 317 38.71 -13.43 13.88
CA SER A 317 39.86 -14.14 14.48
C SER A 317 39.79 -15.65 14.24
N GLY A 318 40.93 -16.30 14.02
CA GLY A 318 41.01 -17.75 13.88
C GLY A 318 40.66 -18.52 15.16
N ASN A 319 40.46 -19.83 15.03
CA ASN A 319 40.04 -20.72 16.12
C ASN A 319 41.17 -21.34 16.96
N ASP A 320 42.44 -21.27 16.55
CA ASP A 320 43.54 -21.96 17.27
C ASP A 320 44.15 -21.15 18.41
N ALA A 321 44.88 -20.06 18.10
CA ALA A 321 45.77 -19.40 19.05
C ALA A 321 45.77 -17.87 18.89
N PRO A 322 45.53 -17.09 19.96
CA PRO A 322 45.47 -15.62 19.91
C PRO A 322 46.80 -14.96 19.50
N GLU A 323 47.94 -15.62 19.72
CA GLU A 323 49.27 -15.11 19.36
C GLU A 323 49.47 -14.99 17.83
N ARG A 324 48.61 -15.64 17.04
CA ARG A 324 48.66 -15.66 15.56
C ARG A 324 47.75 -14.63 14.91
N ASP A 325 46.86 -14.00 15.68
CA ASP A 325 45.90 -13.04 15.15
C ASP A 325 46.56 -11.73 14.73
N PRO A 326 45.94 -10.99 13.77
CA PRO A 326 46.40 -9.65 13.43
C PRO A 326 46.30 -8.71 14.63
N LYS A 327 47.35 -7.90 14.80
CA LYS A 327 47.45 -6.86 15.84
C LYS A 327 47.50 -5.46 15.23
N SER A 328 48.26 -5.31 14.14
CA SER A 328 48.42 -4.06 13.41
C SER A 328 48.45 -4.35 11.91
N TRP A 329 47.82 -3.49 11.11
CA TRP A 329 47.72 -3.67 9.65
C TRP A 329 47.38 -2.37 8.93
N ARG A 330 47.50 -2.41 7.61
CA ARG A 330 46.98 -1.41 6.68
C ARG A 330 45.99 -2.06 5.74
N LEU A 331 44.88 -1.38 5.49
CA LEU A 331 44.06 -1.64 4.31
C LEU A 331 44.53 -0.69 3.22
N GLU A 332 44.96 -1.25 2.10
CA GLU A 332 45.45 -0.51 0.94
C GLU A 332 44.59 -0.83 -0.28
N ALA A 333 44.47 0.12 -1.20
CA ALA A 333 43.73 -0.06 -2.44
C ALA A 333 44.54 0.40 -3.66
N SER A 334 44.26 -0.19 -4.82
CA SER A 334 44.97 0.08 -6.06
C SER A 334 44.10 -0.18 -7.29
N ASN A 335 44.40 0.50 -8.39
CA ASN A 335 43.79 0.26 -9.70
C ASN A 335 44.72 -0.48 -10.68
N ASP A 336 46.02 -0.57 -10.38
CA ASP A 336 47.02 -1.22 -11.24
C ASP A 336 47.76 -2.38 -10.54
N GLY A 337 47.56 -2.56 -9.23
CA GLY A 337 48.24 -3.56 -8.42
C GLY A 337 49.69 -3.18 -8.04
N GLU A 338 50.19 -2.03 -8.50
CA GLU A 338 51.56 -1.58 -8.30
C GLU A 338 51.61 -0.35 -7.38
N ASN A 339 50.75 0.63 -7.62
CA ASN A 339 50.64 1.86 -6.84
C ASN A 339 49.49 1.74 -5.85
N TRP A 340 49.81 1.84 -4.56
CA TRP A 340 48.87 1.58 -3.47
C TRP A 340 48.57 2.85 -2.66
N VAL A 341 47.29 3.10 -2.43
CA VAL A 341 46.78 4.13 -1.52
C VAL A 341 46.41 3.46 -0.20
N VAL A 342 46.84 4.03 0.93
CA VAL A 342 46.44 3.53 2.25
C VAL A 342 45.06 4.10 2.59
N LEU A 343 44.05 3.23 2.70
CA LEU A 343 42.69 3.60 3.07
C LEU A 343 42.45 3.57 4.59
N ASP A 344 43.11 2.64 5.30
CA ASP A 344 43.01 2.55 6.75
C ASP A 344 44.32 2.03 7.35
N GLU A 345 44.63 2.47 8.57
CA GLU A 345 45.76 1.98 9.35
C GLU A 345 45.33 1.73 10.80
N ARG A 346 45.45 0.48 11.25
CA ARG A 346 45.10 0.05 12.61
C ARG A 346 46.31 -0.47 13.34
N ARG A 347 46.38 -0.19 14.64
CA ARG A 347 47.49 -0.58 15.51
C ARG A 347 46.99 -1.08 16.85
N ASN A 348 47.65 -2.11 17.39
CA ASN A 348 47.38 -2.66 18.72
C ASN A 348 45.92 -3.10 18.95
N ILE A 349 45.25 -3.62 17.91
CA ILE A 349 43.91 -4.18 18.03
C ILE A 349 44.01 -5.57 18.66
N THR A 350 43.06 -5.88 19.54
CA THR A 350 42.92 -7.20 20.17
C THR A 350 41.56 -7.77 19.84
N PHE A 351 41.50 -9.07 19.52
CA PHE A 351 40.24 -9.78 19.31
C PHE A 351 39.72 -10.32 20.64
N PRO A 352 38.44 -10.12 20.98
CA PRO A 352 37.91 -10.43 22.32
C PRO A 352 37.73 -11.93 22.57
N GLY A 353 37.81 -12.76 21.52
CA GLY A 353 37.64 -14.21 21.59
C GLY A 353 38.19 -14.90 20.36
N ARG A 354 37.83 -16.18 20.18
CA ARG A 354 38.04 -16.94 18.94
C ARG A 354 36.80 -16.81 18.06
N GLU A 355 36.97 -16.92 16.74
CA GLU A 355 35.88 -16.78 15.76
C GLU A 355 35.05 -15.50 15.97
N SER A 356 35.70 -14.46 16.51
CA SER A 356 35.08 -13.19 16.82
C SER A 356 35.32 -12.21 15.69
N THR A 357 34.24 -11.66 15.15
CA THR A 357 34.28 -10.66 14.09
C THR A 357 34.41 -9.26 14.66
N GLN A 358 35.38 -8.50 14.14
CA GLN A 358 35.52 -7.07 14.38
C GLN A 358 35.29 -6.30 13.09
N ARG A 359 34.65 -5.13 13.22
CA ARG A 359 34.25 -4.25 12.12
C ARG A 359 35.05 -2.95 12.16
N PHE A 360 35.45 -2.48 11.00
CA PHE A 360 36.22 -1.26 10.82
C PHE A 360 35.64 -0.45 9.66
N GLU A 361 35.24 0.79 9.95
CA GLU A 361 34.78 1.76 8.94
C GLU A 361 35.99 2.42 8.27
N VAL A 362 35.82 2.77 6.99
CA VAL A 362 36.84 3.33 6.09
C VAL A 362 36.24 4.51 5.36
N GLU A 363 36.93 5.65 5.38
CA GLU A 363 36.56 6.81 4.56
C GLU A 363 37.14 6.62 3.16
N ASN A 364 36.27 6.31 2.20
CA ASN A 364 36.63 6.14 0.80
C ASN A 364 35.42 6.43 -0.10
N ASP A 365 35.62 7.26 -1.11
CA ASP A 365 34.66 7.58 -2.17
C ASP A 365 35.19 7.24 -3.56
N GLU A 366 36.37 6.61 -3.63
CA GLU A 366 37.03 6.23 -4.88
C GLU A 366 36.88 4.73 -5.19
N LEU A 367 36.80 4.45 -6.50
CA LEU A 367 36.72 3.11 -7.06
C LEU A 367 38.11 2.48 -7.17
N TYR A 368 38.24 1.26 -6.64
CA TYR A 368 39.46 0.48 -6.74
C TYR A 368 39.19 -0.97 -7.20
N GLN A 369 40.09 -1.48 -8.00
CA GLN A 369 40.09 -2.86 -8.52
C GLN A 369 40.69 -3.87 -7.53
N TYR A 370 41.67 -3.43 -6.73
CA TYR A 370 42.44 -4.25 -5.81
C TYR A 370 42.35 -3.69 -4.40
N TYR A 371 42.16 -4.58 -3.43
CA TYR A 371 42.23 -4.30 -2.01
C TYR A 371 43.25 -5.23 -1.36
N LYS A 372 44.16 -4.70 -0.56
CA LYS A 372 45.24 -5.46 0.08
C LYS A 372 45.25 -5.20 1.58
N LEU A 373 45.15 -6.27 2.35
CA LEU A 373 45.34 -6.28 3.79
C LEU A 373 46.81 -6.59 4.07
N GLN A 374 47.58 -5.56 4.40
CA GLN A 374 48.99 -5.68 4.76
C GLN A 374 49.11 -5.76 6.29
N ILE A 375 49.38 -6.95 6.81
CA ILE A 375 49.66 -7.11 8.24
C ILE A 375 51.02 -6.49 8.54
N THR A 376 51.09 -5.65 9.56
CA THR A 376 52.33 -5.00 10.03
C THR A 376 52.79 -5.57 11.37
N GLU A 377 51.89 -6.19 12.12
CA GLU A 377 52.22 -6.90 13.36
C GLU A 377 51.12 -7.94 13.69
N ASN A 378 51.52 -9.09 14.22
CA ASN A 378 50.65 -10.04 14.92
C ASN A 378 51.00 -10.09 16.41
N ASN A 379 50.35 -10.97 17.18
CA ASN A 379 50.60 -11.09 18.63
C ASN A 379 51.86 -11.91 18.99
N GLY A 380 52.85 -12.00 18.09
CA GLY A 380 54.20 -12.49 18.40
C GLY A 380 54.51 -13.93 17.98
N ASN A 381 53.58 -14.64 17.34
CA ASN A 381 53.82 -15.97 16.77
C ASN A 381 54.43 -15.90 15.36
N ASN A 382 55.13 -16.94 14.89
CA ASN A 382 55.62 -17.02 13.51
C ASN A 382 54.58 -17.58 12.52
N LEU A 383 53.44 -18.04 13.03
CA LEU A 383 52.25 -18.36 12.26
C LEU A 383 51.29 -17.16 12.30
N PHE A 384 50.59 -16.95 11.20
CA PHE A 384 49.49 -15.99 11.09
C PHE A 384 48.22 -16.72 10.72
N GLN A 385 47.10 -16.31 11.32
CA GLN A 385 45.79 -16.86 11.00
C GLN A 385 44.73 -15.78 10.88
N LEU A 386 43.72 -16.02 10.06
CA LEU A 386 42.51 -15.22 10.01
C LEU A 386 41.37 -16.08 9.43
N SER A 387 40.19 -16.04 10.05
CA SER A 387 39.06 -16.86 9.61
C SER A 387 38.30 -16.23 8.46
N GLU A 388 38.03 -14.94 8.50
CA GLU A 388 37.31 -14.24 7.43
C GLU A 388 37.83 -12.82 7.29
N TRP A 389 37.83 -12.33 6.05
CA TRP A 389 38.01 -10.93 5.69
C TRP A 389 36.96 -10.52 4.67
N THR A 390 35.98 -9.74 5.10
CA THR A 390 34.84 -9.35 4.28
C THR A 390 34.91 -7.87 3.97
N LEU A 391 34.77 -7.50 2.69
CA LEU A 391 34.75 -6.11 2.24
C LEU A 391 33.31 -5.67 1.98
N PHE A 392 32.98 -4.46 2.39
CA PHE A 392 31.66 -3.87 2.21
C PHE A 392 31.74 -2.47 1.64
N GLY A 393 30.71 -2.09 0.89
CA GLY A 393 30.59 -0.75 0.34
C GLY A 393 29.27 -0.52 -0.37
N PRO A 394 29.06 0.70 -0.88
CA PRO A 394 27.84 1.05 -1.58
C PRO A 394 27.67 0.22 -2.85
N LYS A 395 26.44 -0.23 -3.10
CA LYS A 395 26.03 -0.75 -4.39
C LYS A 395 26.00 0.41 -5.39
N LEU A 396 26.67 0.23 -6.53
CA LEU A 396 26.84 1.27 -7.54
C LEU A 396 25.97 1.06 -8.78
N LYS A 397 25.55 -0.19 -9.01
CA LYS A 397 24.72 -0.62 -10.15
C LYS A 397 23.83 -1.77 -9.74
#